data_AF-A0A2W6B8L2-F1
#
_entry.id   AF-A0A2W6B8L2-F1
#
_cell.length_a   1.000
_cell.length_b   1.000
_cell.length_c   1.000
_cell.angle_alpha   90.00
_cell.angle_beta   90.00
_cell.angle_gamma   90.00
#
_symmetry.space_group_name_H-M   'P 1'
#
loop_
_entity.id
_entity.type
_entity.pdbx_description
1 polymer ?
#
loop_
_entity_poly.entity_id
_entity_poly.type
_entity_poly.pdbx_seq_one_letter_code
_entity_poly.pdbx_strand_id
1 'polypeptide(L)'
;MVLGLGSGSTAAFAVEALAARIAKGLRIAGIPTSETTAALARRLGVPLTSFAEHRRIDVAIDGADQVARGTLDLSRDSLLGRRIRFSG
;
A
#
# COMPACT_ATOMS: atom_id res chain seq x y z
N MET A 1 -8.80 11.04 1.14
CA MET A 1 -7.89 10.37 0.19
C MET A 1 -7.72 8.93 0.64
N VAL A 2 -7.84 7.97 -0.29
CA VAL A 2 -7.77 6.53 -0.06
C VAL A 2 -6.48 5.98 -0.63
N LEU A 3 -5.72 5.26 0.19
CA LEU A 3 -4.41 4.71 -0.14
C LEU A 3 -4.45 3.19 -0.21
N GLY A 4 -3.85 2.60 -1.24
CA GLY A 4 -3.52 1.18 -1.26
C GLY A 4 -2.26 0.94 -0.43
N LEU A 5 -2.32 0.03 0.55
CA LEU A 5 -1.19 -0.32 1.41
C LEU A 5 -0.69 -1.70 1.03
N GLY A 6 0.51 -1.74 0.44
CA GLY A 6 1.20 -2.95 0.03
C GLY A 6 1.58 -3.89 1.17
N SER A 7 2.41 -4.88 0.87
CA SER A 7 2.84 -5.90 1.84
C SER A 7 4.35 -6.11 1.83
N GLY A 8 4.88 -6.70 2.91
CA GLY A 8 6.31 -6.91 3.10
C GLY A 8 6.96 -5.86 4.01
N SER A 9 8.26 -6.06 4.29
CA SER A 9 9.03 -5.21 5.22
C SER A 9 9.09 -3.75 4.78
N THR A 10 9.26 -3.48 3.48
CA THR A 10 9.27 -2.12 2.94
C THR A 10 7.92 -1.41 3.13
N ALA A 11 6.80 -2.12 2.92
CA ALA A 11 5.47 -1.56 3.13
C ALA A 11 5.21 -1.24 4.61
N ALA A 12 5.78 -2.01 5.54
CA ALA A 12 5.66 -1.75 6.97
C ALA A 12 6.23 -0.37 7.37
N PHE A 13 7.41 -0.01 6.85
CA PHE A 13 7.99 1.32 7.07
C PHE A 13 7.11 2.44 6.52
N ALA A 14 6.45 2.22 5.37
CA ALA A 14 5.52 3.19 4.81
C ALA A 14 4.30 3.40 5.72
N VAL A 15 3.74 2.32 6.30
CA VAL A 15 2.62 2.39 7.25
C VAL A 15 3.02 3.13 8.53
N GLU A 16 4.21 2.89 9.06
CA GLU A 16 4.76 3.61 10.22
C GLU A 16 4.90 5.12 9.95
N ALA A 17 5.46 5.49 8.80
CA ALA A 17 5.58 6.88 8.39
C ALA A 17 4.22 7.55 8.17
N LEU A 18 3.25 6.82 7.62
CA LEU A 18 1.86 7.27 7.47
C LEU A 18 1.25 7.58 8.84
N ALA A 19 1.37 6.66 9.80
CA ALA A 19 0.82 6.82 11.15
C ALA A 19 1.34 8.09 11.82
N ALA A 20 2.66 8.34 11.73
CA ALA A 20 3.28 9.55 12.26
C ALA A 20 2.75 10.84 11.59
N ARG A 21 2.36 10.79 10.32
CA ARG A 21 1.74 11.93 9.63
C ARG A 21 0.26 12.10 9.95
N ILE A 22 -0.48 11.00 10.13
CA ILE A 22 -1.88 11.04 10.57
C ILE A 22 -1.98 11.67 11.96
N ALA A 23 -1.06 11.32 12.87
CA ALA A 23 -0.96 11.95 14.18
C ALA A 23 -0.72 13.47 14.11
N LYS A 24 -0.17 13.98 13.00
CA LYS A 24 0.04 15.41 12.72
C LYS A 24 -1.10 16.06 11.91
N GLY A 25 -2.21 15.35 11.72
CA GLY A 25 -3.42 15.87 11.07
C GLY A 25 -3.62 15.45 9.61
N LEU A 26 -2.78 14.56 9.06
CA LEU A 26 -3.04 13.98 7.73
C LEU A 26 -4.32 13.14 7.75
N ARG A 27 -5.26 13.42 6.85
CA ARG A 27 -6.54 12.70 6.76
C ARG A 27 -6.58 11.74 5.57
N ILE A 28 -6.39 10.46 5.86
CA ILE A 28 -6.35 9.38 4.88
C ILE A 28 -6.99 8.10 5.45
N ALA A 29 -7.41 7.20 4.56
CA ALA A 29 -7.81 5.83 4.90
C ALA A 29 -7.04 4.84 4.01
N GLY A 30 -6.67 3.68 4.56
CA GLY A 30 -5.89 2.66 3.88
C GLY A 30 -6.70 1.42 3.51
N ILE A 31 -6.47 0.87 2.31
CA ILE A 31 -6.92 -0.45 1.89
C ILE A 31 -5.68 -1.37 1.84
N PRO A 32 -5.52 -2.29 2.81
CA PRO A 32 -4.35 -3.16 2.87
C PRO A 32 -4.46 -4.34 1.90
N THR A 33 -3.33 -4.79 1.35
CA THR A 33 -3.26 -5.98 0.49
C THR A 33 -2.96 -7.28 1.24
N SER A 34 -2.70 -7.22 2.55
CA SER A 34 -2.53 -8.38 3.42
C SER A 34 -3.01 -8.12 4.85
N GLU A 35 -3.34 -9.19 5.57
CA GLU A 35 -3.75 -9.09 6.98
C GLU A 35 -2.61 -8.63 7.88
N THR A 36 -1.35 -8.96 7.54
CA THR A 36 -0.18 -8.46 8.28
C THR A 36 -0.10 -6.93 8.21
N THR A 37 -0.26 -6.35 7.01
CA THR A 37 -0.32 -4.88 6.85
C THR A 37 -1.53 -4.29 7.56
N ALA A 38 -2.70 -4.94 7.47
CA ALA A 38 -3.91 -4.50 8.16
C ALA A 38 -3.73 -4.46 9.69
N ALA A 39 -3.15 -5.51 10.27
CA ALA A 39 -2.87 -5.60 11.70
C ALA A 39 -1.91 -4.50 12.16
N LEU A 40 -0.83 -4.24 11.39
CA LEU A 40 0.09 -3.14 11.68
C LEU A 40 -0.60 -1.78 11.63
N ALA A 41 -1.38 -1.52 10.58
CA ALA A 41 -2.12 -0.29 10.41
C ALA A 41 -3.10 -0.03 11.57
N ARG A 42 -3.87 -1.05 11.98
CA ARG A 42 -4.77 -0.96 13.13
C ARG A 42 -4.00 -0.66 14.42
N ARG A 43 -2.88 -1.34 14.66
CA ARG A 43 -2.03 -1.13 15.84
C ARG A 43 -1.49 0.30 15.94
N LEU A 44 -1.19 0.91 14.80
CA LEU A 44 -0.63 2.27 14.72
C LEU A 44 -1.70 3.37 14.59
N GLY A 45 -2.98 3.02 14.62
CA GLY A 45 -4.08 4.00 14.50
C GLY A 45 -4.26 4.55 13.09
N VAL A 46 -3.81 3.85 12.06
CA VAL A 46 -4.07 4.19 10.66
C VAL A 46 -5.51 3.77 10.32
N PRO A 47 -6.41 4.68 9.91
CA PRO A 47 -7.78 4.32 9.52
C PRO A 47 -7.77 3.37 8.34
N LEU A 48 -8.56 2.30 8.41
CA LEU A 48 -8.71 1.33 7.34
C LEU A 48 -10.09 1.42 6.70
N THR A 49 -10.15 1.04 5.43
CA THR A 49 -11.37 0.93 4.63
C THR A 49 -11.24 -0.24 3.65
N SER A 50 -12.20 -0.40 2.74
CA SER A 50 -12.27 -1.52 1.80
C SER A 50 -12.73 -1.09 0.41
N PHE A 51 -12.54 -1.96 -0.58
CA PHE A 51 -13.10 -1.75 -1.92
C PHE A 51 -14.62 -1.75 -1.97
N ALA A 52 -15.29 -2.31 -0.95
CA ALA A 52 -16.74 -2.27 -0.83
C ALA A 52 -17.24 -0.86 -0.50
N GLU A 53 -16.49 -0.14 0.35
CA GLU A 53 -16.79 1.24 0.75
C GLU A 53 -16.24 2.26 -0.25
N HIS A 54 -15.07 2.00 -0.83
CA HIS A 54 -14.41 2.86 -1.81
C HIS A 54 -13.93 2.08 -3.03
N ARG A 55 -14.59 2.29 -4.17
CA ARG A 55 -14.22 1.61 -5.43
C ARG A 55 -12.95 2.14 -6.10
N ARG A 56 -12.38 3.24 -5.61
CA ARG A 56 -11.22 3.90 -6.20
C ARG A 56 -10.16 4.17 -5.14
N ILE A 57 -8.91 3.87 -5.50
CA ILE A 57 -7.72 4.23 -4.75
C ILE A 57 -7.11 5.46 -5.42
N ASP A 58 -6.66 6.43 -4.63
CA ASP A 58 -5.99 7.63 -5.13
C ASP A 58 -4.52 7.35 -5.43
N VAL A 59 -3.84 6.67 -4.50
CA VAL A 59 -2.42 6.28 -4.62
C VAL A 59 -2.21 4.91 -3.97
N ALA A 60 -1.37 4.05 -4.55
CA ALA A 60 -0.95 2.80 -3.93
C ALA A 60 0.54 2.86 -3.62
N ILE A 61 0.93 2.44 -2.41
CA ILE A 61 2.32 2.32 -2.00
C ILE A 61 2.62 0.85 -1.80
N ASP A 62 3.56 0.31 -2.56
CA ASP A 62 3.94 -1.09 -2.49
C ASP A 62 5.42 -1.30 -2.74
N GLY A 63 5.96 -2.41 -2.22
CA GLY A 63 7.31 -2.85 -2.55
C GLY A 63 7.37 -3.54 -3.91
N ALA A 64 8.57 -3.69 -4.45
CA ALA A 64 8.85 -4.53 -5.61
C ALA A 64 10.18 -5.24 -5.41
N ASP A 65 10.27 -6.50 -5.82
CA ASP A 65 11.51 -7.28 -5.75
C ASP A 65 12.41 -6.98 -6.95
N GLN A 66 11.80 -6.72 -8.12
CA GLN A 66 12.51 -6.25 -9.31
C GLN A 66 11.71 -5.17 -10.04
N VAL A 67 12.46 -4.28 -10.70
CA VAL A 67 11.94 -3.20 -11.54
C VAL A 67 12.63 -3.24 -12.89
N ALA A 68 11.88 -3.41 -13.98
CA ALA A 68 12.42 -3.30 -15.32
C ALA A 68 12.73 -1.84 -15.65
N ARG A 69 13.95 -1.56 -16.11
CA ARG A 69 14.35 -0.20 -16.52
C ARG A 69 13.61 0.22 -17.78
N GLY A 70 13.14 1.46 -17.81
CA GLY A 70 12.45 2.07 -18.96
C GLY A 70 10.95 1.83 -19.01
N THR A 71 10.44 0.70 -18.50
CA THR A 71 8.99 0.39 -18.52
C THR A 71 8.32 0.47 -17.15
N LEU A 72 9.09 0.48 -16.05
CA LEU A 72 8.58 0.38 -14.68
C LEU A 72 7.71 -0.88 -14.44
N ASP A 73 7.96 -1.95 -15.20
CA ASP A 73 7.33 -3.24 -14.92
C ASP A 73 7.87 -3.81 -13.61
N LEU A 74 6.98 -4.20 -12.72
CA LEU A 74 7.32 -4.72 -11.40
C LEU A 74 7.03 -6.22 -11.29
N SER A 75 7.92 -6.95 -10.62
CA SER A 75 7.66 -8.30 -10.09
C SER A 75 7.66 -8.30 -8.57
N ARG A 76 6.80 -9.15 -7.99
CA ARG A 76 6.72 -9.43 -6.57
C ARG A 76 6.59 -10.93 -6.35
N ASP A 77 7.35 -11.49 -5.42
CA ASP A 77 7.39 -12.93 -5.13
C ASP A 77 6.05 -13.47 -4.61
N SER A 78 5.27 -12.66 -3.89
CA SER A 78 3.95 -13.06 -3.36
C SER A 78 2.84 -13.12 -4.41
N LEU A 79 3.11 -12.62 -5.63
CA LEU A 79 2.17 -12.66 -6.76
C LEU A 79 2.75 -13.57 -7.84
N LEU A 80 2.42 -14.86 -7.79
CA LEU A 80 2.62 -15.83 -8.88
C LEU A 80 2.36 -15.18 -10.26
N GLY A 81 3.43 -14.75 -10.95
CA GLY A 81 3.45 -14.38 -12.37
C GLY A 81 2.69 -13.13 -12.83
N ARG A 82 2.14 -12.27 -11.96
CA ARG A 82 1.38 -11.08 -12.41
C ARG A 82 2.25 -9.82 -12.48
N ARG A 83 2.65 -9.44 -13.71
CA ARG A 83 3.24 -8.12 -14.02
C ARG A 83 2.24 -7.00 -13.71
N ILE A 84 2.63 -6.07 -12.86
CA ILE A 84 1.94 -4.79 -12.73
C ILE A 84 2.56 -3.83 -13.74
N ARG A 85 1.75 -3.40 -14.72
CA ARG A 85 2.15 -2.40 -15.72
C ARG A 85 1.53 -1.07 -15.35
N PHE A 86 2.36 -0.04 -15.21
CA PHE A 86 1.89 1.34 -15.12
C PHE A 86 1.80 1.89 -16.54
N SER A 87 0.59 2.00 -17.08
CA SER A 87 0.36 2.78 -18.29
C SER A 87 0.32 4.26 -17.90
N GLY A 88 1.32 5.02 -18.33
CA GLY A 88 1.32 6.48 -18.28
C GLY A 88 0.31 7.08 -19.24
#